data_AF-C3ZPT0-F1
#
_entry.id   AF-C3ZPT0-F1
#
_cell.length_a   1.000
_cell.length_b   1.000
_cell.length_c   1.000
_cell.angle_alpha   90.00
_cell.angle_beta   90.00
_cell.angle_gamma   90.00
#
_symmetry.space_group_name_H-M   'P 1'
#
loop_
_entity.id
_entity.type
_entity.pdbx_description
1 polymer ?
#
loop_
_entity_poly.entity_id
_entity_poly.type
_entity_poly.pdbx_seq_one_letter_code
_entity_poly.pdbx_strand_id
1 'polypeptide(L)' 'FDDKFLTCDICQNIYEDPRVLPCGHTFCARCLEKWRKRKNESDFSCPKCRR' A
#
# COMPACT_ATOMS: atom_id res chain seq x y z
N PHE A 1 -20.90 12.03 3.87
CA PHE A 1 -19.97 11.98 2.73
C PHE A 1 -18.75 11.23 3.24
N ASP A 2 -18.47 10.02 2.71
CA ASP A 2 -17.50 9.09 3.29
C ASP A 2 -16.16 9.24 2.54
N ASP A 3 -15.27 10.08 3.10
CA ASP A 3 -13.93 10.37 2.59
C ASP A 3 -12.91 9.23 2.82
N LYS A 4 -13.36 8.01 3.16
CA LYS A 4 -12.46 6.88 3.47
C LYS A 4 -11.85 6.21 2.26
N PHE A 5 -12.23 6.61 1.04
CA PHE A 5 -11.69 6.01 -0.18
C PHE A 5 -10.28 6.50 -0.54
N LEU A 6 -9.80 7.59 0.08
CA LEU A 6 -8.50 8.18 -0.22
C LEU A 6 -7.45 7.94 0.87
N THR A 7 -7.71 7.06 1.83
CA THR A 7 -6.77 6.75 2.91
C THR A 7 -6.02 5.45 2.66
N CYS A 8 -4.71 5.49 2.87
CA CYS A 8 -3.83 4.35 2.74
C CYS A 8 -3.96 3.41 3.92
N ASP A 9 -4.21 2.13 3.66
CA ASP A 9 -4.42 1.16 4.72
C ASP A 9 -3.18 0.92 5.61
N ILE A 10 -1.99 1.23 5.11
CA ILE A 10 -0.72 1.03 5.83
C ILE A 10 -0.48 2.15 6.84
N CYS A 11 -0.67 3.41 6.44
CA CYS A 11 -0.43 4.58 7.30
C CYS A 11 -1.71 5.25 7.82
N GLN A 12 -2.89 4.77 7.42
CA GLN A 12 -4.20 5.31 7.74
C GLN A 12 -4.33 6.83 7.45
N ASN A 13 -3.55 7.32 6.49
CA ASN A 13 -3.48 8.73 6.08
C ASN A 13 -3.86 8.87 4.60
N ILE A 14 -4.17 10.08 4.14
CA ILE A 14 -4.46 10.34 2.72
C ILE A 14 -3.31 9.82 1.85
N TYR A 15 -3.65 9.18 0.73
CA TYR A 15 -2.68 8.67 -0.23
C TYR A 15 -1.77 9.79 -0.70
N GLU A 16 -0.48 9.62 -0.43
CA GLU A 16 0.58 10.48 -0.95
C GLU A 16 1.34 9.64 -1.99
N ASP A 17 1.20 10.00 -3.26
CA ASP A 17 1.63 9.23 -4.42
C ASP A 17 1.02 7.80 -4.43
N PRO A 18 -0.30 7.66 -4.73
CA PRO A 18 -0.97 6.37 -4.77
C PRO A 18 -0.38 5.50 -5.89
N ARG A 19 0.23 4.38 -5.51
CA ARG A 19 0.63 3.33 -6.45
C ARG A 19 -0.32 2.15 -6.35
N VAL A 20 -0.84 1.77 -7.50
CA VAL A 20 -1.71 0.60 -7.66
C VAL A 20 -0.83 -0.63 -7.89
N LEU A 21 -1.06 -1.67 -7.11
CA LEU A 21 -0.41 -2.97 -7.26
C LEU A 21 -1.11 -3.79 -8.33
N PRO A 22 -0.44 -4.81 -8.91
CA PRO A 22 -1.08 -5.74 -9.85
C PRO A 22 -2.30 -6.49 -9.26
N CYS A 23 -2.44 -6.54 -7.94
CA CYS A 23 -3.62 -7.07 -7.26
C CYS A 23 -4.81 -6.10 -7.16
N GLY A 24 -4.68 -4.87 -7.65
CA GLY A 24 -5.72 -3.83 -7.61
C GLY A 24 -5.77 -2.98 -6.34
N HIS A 25 -4.88 -3.20 -5.36
CA HIS A 25 -4.81 -2.38 -4.16
C HIS A 25 -3.92 -1.16 -4.34
N THR A 26 -4.31 -0.04 -3.73
CA THR A 26 -3.59 1.23 -3.80
C THR A 26 -2.94 1.56 -2.46
N PHE A 27 -1.69 2.03 -2.49
CA PHE A 27 -0.98 2.47 -1.29
C PHE A 27 -0.07 3.66 -1.60
N CYS A 28 0.36 4.39 -0.57
CA CYS A 28 1.38 5.43 -0.74
C CYS A 28 2.70 4.81 -1.22
N ALA A 29 3.39 5.45 -2.16
CA ALA A 29 4.73 5.02 -2.59
C ALA A 29 5.69 4.84 -1.41
N ARG A 30 5.68 5.78 -0.45
CA ARG A 30 6.46 5.69 0.80
C ARG A 30 6.15 4.43 1.63
N CYS A 31 4.88 4.04 1.69
CA CYS A 31 4.46 2.86 2.46
C CYS A 31 4.89 1.58 1.75
N LEU A 32 4.83 1.55 0.42
CA LEU A 32 5.30 0.43 -0.39
C LEU A 32 6.81 0.28 -0.34
N GLU A 33 7.55 1.38 -0.35
CA GLU A 33 9.00 1.34 -0.23
C GLU A 33 9.43 0.84 1.16
N LYS A 34 8.77 1.31 2.23
CA LYS A 34 8.98 0.77 3.58
C LYS A 34 8.62 -0.71 3.67
N TRP A 35 7.54 -1.13 3.01
CA TRP A 35 7.13 -2.54 2.98
C TRP A 35 8.17 -3.42 2.26
N ARG A 36 8.65 -2.98 1.10
CA ARG A 36 9.75 -3.62 0.37
C ARG A 36 11.03 -3.68 1.20
N LYS A 37 11.36 -2.64 1.96
CA LYS A 37 12.52 -2.65 2.86
C LYS A 37 12.36 -3.62 4.04
N ARG A 38 11.13 -3.90 4.48
CA ARG A 38 10.84 -4.84 5.59
C ARG A 38 10.92 -6.30 5.15
N LYS A 39 10.45 -6.63 3.95
CA LYS A 39 10.59 -7.96 3.36
C LYS A 39 11.85 -7.99 2.50
N ASN A 40 12.93 -8.60 3.01
CA ASN A 40 14.12 -8.98 2.21
C ASN A 40 13.80 -10.15 1.26
N GLU A 41 12.63 -10.14 0.63
CA GLU A 41 12.12 -11.26 -0.15
C GLU A 41 11.74 -10.71 -1.52
N SER A 42 12.30 -11.32 -2.57
CA SER A 42 12.05 -10.96 -3.97
C SER A 42 10.58 -11.10 -4.37
N ASP A 43 9.75 -11.71 -3.50
CA ASP A 43 8.30 -11.76 -3.62
C ASP A 43 7.66 -10.53 -2.93
N PHE A 44 7.36 -9.52 -3.74
CA PHE A 44 6.64 -8.35 -3.29
C PHE A 44 5.15 -8.69 -3.07
N SER A 45 4.83 -9.23 -1.88
CA SER A 45 3.46 -9.57 -1.52
C SER A 45 2.66 -8.33 -1.09
N CYS A 46 1.42 -8.19 -1.56
CA CYS A 46 0.56 -7.06 -1.21
C CYS A 46 0.14 -7.12 0.28
N PRO A 47 0.32 -6.02 1.06
CA PRO A 47 -0.02 -5.99 2.48
C PRO A 47 -1.51 -6.15 2.76
N LYS A 48 -2.38 -5.79 1.79
CA LYS A 48 -3.83 -6.03 1.88
C LYS A 48 -4.26 -7.42 1.44
N CYS A 49 -3.64 -7.99 0.40
CA CYS A 49 -4.08 -9.27 -0.13
C CYS A 49 -3.83 -10.41 0.85
N ARG A 50 -2.67 -10.40 1.53
CA ARG A 50 -2.28 -11.32 2.61
C ARG A 50 -2.77 -12.76 2.41
N ARG A 51 -2.67 -13.25 1.18
CA ARG A 51 -3.08 -14.55 0.67
C ARG A 51 -2.06 -15.01 -0.36
#